data_AF-A0A7V2QLP6-F1
#
_entry.id   AF-A0A7V2QLP6-F1
#
_cell.length_a   1.000
_cell.length_b   1.000
_cell.length_c   1.000
_cell.angle_alpha   90.00
_cell.angle_beta   90.00
_cell.angle_gamma   90.00
#
_symmetry.space_group_name_H-M   'P 1'
#
loop_
_entity.id
_entity.type
_entity.pdbx_description
1 polymer ?
#
loop_
_entity_poly.entity_id
_entity_poly.type
_entity_poly.pdbx_seq_one_letter_code
_entity_poly.pdbx_strand_id
1 'polypeptide(L)'
;MASSWEKFEERIKQEMRKVYSEAVIEHSMNPRNLGDLEDADGFAKVIGPCGDTMSIWLKVNGNRIINASFVTDGCGTSIASGSMVTEMAKGKSISEAQKTTQRDVLDALGGLPQESEHCALLAADTLKAAIREYITMKREPWKRAYREY
;
A
#
# COMPACT_ATOMS: atom_id res chain seq x y z
N MET A 1 -3.71 -7.96 35.98
CA MET A 1 -4.09 -6.54 35.79
C MET A 1 -3.41 -6.07 34.52
N ALA A 2 -4.09 -5.38 33.61
CA ALA A 2 -3.43 -4.79 32.44
C ALA A 2 -2.36 -3.79 32.91
N SER A 3 -1.19 -3.86 32.29
CA SER A 3 -0.04 -2.99 32.50
C SER A 3 -0.37 -1.53 32.19
N SER A 4 0.48 -0.62 32.68
CA SER A 4 0.33 0.82 32.37
C SER A 4 0.40 1.11 30.87
N TRP A 5 1.14 0.29 30.12
CA TRP A 5 1.30 0.41 28.67
C TRP A 5 0.06 -0.03 27.92
N GLU A 6 -0.49 -1.20 28.25
CA GLU A 6 -1.74 -1.69 27.63
C GLU A 6 -2.90 -0.71 27.88
N LYS A 7 -2.99 -0.13 29.08
CA LYS A 7 -4.00 0.90 29.40
C LYS A 7 -3.79 2.19 28.60
N PHE A 8 -2.55 2.55 28.31
CA PHE A 8 -2.23 3.74 27.50
C PHE A 8 -2.58 3.49 26.03
N GLU A 9 -2.20 2.35 25.47
CA GLU A 9 -2.54 1.95 24.11
C GLU A 9 -4.06 1.90 23.89
N GLU A 10 -4.81 1.32 24.81
CA GLU A 10 -6.27 1.27 24.72
C GLU A 10 -6.90 2.68 24.73
N ARG A 11 -6.35 3.62 25.50
CA ARG A 11 -6.81 5.01 25.47
C ARG A 11 -6.53 5.68 24.12
N ILE A 12 -5.34 5.48 23.55
CA ILE A 12 -5.00 6.01 22.23
C ILE A 12 -5.92 5.42 21.16
N LYS A 13 -6.15 4.10 21.17
CA LYS A 13 -7.09 3.44 20.24
C LYS A 13 -8.52 3.98 20.39
N GLN A 14 -9.00 4.20 21.61
CA GLN A 14 -10.32 4.78 21.84
C GLN A 14 -10.46 6.19 21.25
N GLU A 15 -9.42 7.02 21.34
CA GLU A 15 -9.43 8.34 20.70
C GLU A 15 -9.37 8.23 19.17
N MET A 16 -8.55 7.33 18.62
CA MET A 16 -8.48 7.10 17.17
C MET A 16 -9.82 6.63 16.59
N ARG A 17 -10.56 5.77 17.31
CA ARG A 17 -11.89 5.26 16.89
C ARG A 17 -12.95 6.34 16.72
N LYS A 18 -12.73 7.56 17.23
CA LYS A 18 -13.64 8.70 17.00
C LYS A 18 -13.52 9.27 15.59
N VAL A 19 -12.41 9.01 14.91
CA VAL A 19 -12.07 9.61 13.61
C VAL A 19 -11.86 8.55 12.53
N TYR A 20 -11.24 7.42 12.90
CA TYR A 20 -10.82 6.37 11.99
C TYR A 20 -11.62 5.09 12.21
N SER A 21 -11.83 4.34 11.13
CA SER A 21 -12.38 3.00 11.19
C SER A 21 -11.42 2.03 11.89
N GLU A 22 -11.93 0.89 12.34
CA GLU A 22 -11.08 -0.16 12.90
C GLU A 22 -10.05 -0.67 11.88
N ALA A 23 -10.43 -0.73 10.59
CA ALA A 23 -9.52 -1.14 9.52
C ALA A 23 -8.34 -0.16 9.36
N VAL A 24 -8.59 1.15 9.42
CA VAL A 24 -7.52 2.15 9.33
C VAL A 24 -6.56 2.04 10.53
N ILE A 25 -7.11 1.89 11.74
CA ILE A 25 -6.30 1.75 12.95
C ILE A 25 -5.42 0.50 12.85
N GLU A 26 -6.02 -0.63 12.47
CA GLU A 26 -5.33 -1.91 12.40
C GLU A 26 -4.25 -1.96 11.31
N HIS A 27 -4.53 -1.43 10.12
CA HIS A 27 -3.54 -1.37 9.04
C HIS A 27 -2.46 -0.30 9.26
N SER A 28 -2.72 0.72 10.10
CA SER A 28 -1.72 1.71 10.50
C SER A 28 -0.78 1.17 11.58
N MET A 29 -1.32 0.50 12.60
CA MET A 29 -0.54 -0.01 13.73
C MET A 29 0.14 -1.35 13.42
N ASN A 30 -0.51 -2.21 12.64
CA ASN A 30 -0.04 -3.55 12.28
C ASN A 30 -0.04 -3.71 10.74
N PRO A 31 0.75 -2.92 9.98
CA PRO A 31 0.70 -2.96 8.53
C PRO A 31 1.09 -4.35 8.00
N ARG A 32 0.27 -4.87 7.10
CA ARG A 32 0.58 -6.05 6.28
C ARG A 32 1.48 -5.63 5.14
N ASN A 33 2.43 -6.50 4.77
CA ASN A 33 3.29 -6.32 3.60
C ASN A 33 4.24 -5.11 3.65
N LEU A 34 4.55 -4.59 4.84
CA LEU A 34 5.55 -3.54 5.01
C LEU A 34 6.97 -4.09 4.82
N GLY A 35 7.76 -3.45 3.96
CA GLY A 35 9.12 -3.84 3.63
C GLY A 35 9.42 -3.79 2.14
N ASP A 36 10.69 -3.93 1.81
CA ASP A 36 11.13 -4.18 0.45
C ASP A 36 10.87 -5.64 0.03
N LEU A 37 11.07 -5.92 -1.26
CA LEU A 37 10.94 -7.25 -1.82
C LEU A 37 12.06 -7.48 -2.84
N GLU A 38 12.94 -8.41 -2.50
CA GLU A 38 14.00 -8.87 -3.39
C GLU A 38 13.41 -9.56 -4.64
N ASP A 39 14.14 -9.49 -5.76
CA ASP A 39 13.77 -10.09 -7.05
C ASP A 39 12.36 -9.70 -7.54
N ALA A 40 11.91 -8.48 -7.26
CA ALA A 40 10.61 -8.00 -7.70
C ALA A 40 10.52 -7.94 -9.24
N ASP A 41 9.39 -8.41 -9.77
CA ASP A 41 9.08 -8.35 -11.19
C ASP A 41 8.60 -6.95 -11.62
N GLY A 42 7.89 -6.26 -10.73
CA GLY A 42 7.41 -4.89 -10.89
C GLY A 42 7.84 -4.00 -9.74
N PHE A 43 8.18 -2.75 -10.04
CA PHE A 43 8.53 -1.76 -9.01
C PHE A 43 8.08 -0.35 -9.43
N ALA A 44 7.63 0.45 -8.47
CA ALA A 44 7.50 1.88 -8.66
C ALA A 44 7.64 2.63 -7.33
N LYS A 45 8.10 3.88 -7.43
CA LYS A 45 8.16 4.87 -6.37
C LYS A 45 7.46 6.15 -6.83
N VAL A 46 6.50 6.64 -6.07
CA VAL A 46 5.68 7.81 -6.40
C VAL A 46 5.66 8.76 -5.22
N ILE A 47 5.75 10.06 -5.50
CA ILE A 47 5.55 11.13 -4.52
C ILE A 47 4.12 11.63 -4.67
N GLY A 48 3.35 11.58 -3.58
CA GLY A 48 1.97 12.05 -3.52
C GLY A 48 1.86 13.56 -3.41
N PRO A 49 0.65 14.12 -3.58
CA PRO A 49 0.42 15.56 -3.48
C PRO A 49 0.66 16.13 -2.07
N CYS A 50 0.69 15.29 -1.04
CA CYS A 50 1.04 15.66 0.33
C CYS A 50 2.55 15.73 0.60
N GLY A 51 3.38 15.29 -0.35
CA GLY A 51 4.83 15.16 -0.16
C GLY A 51 5.28 13.78 0.32
N ASP A 52 4.37 12.93 0.81
CA ASP A 52 4.68 11.54 1.16
C ASP A 52 5.11 10.76 -0.08
N THR A 53 6.07 9.86 0.09
CA THR A 53 6.55 8.94 -0.92
C THR A 53 6.10 7.52 -0.59
N MET A 54 5.65 6.79 -1.61
CA MET A 54 5.36 5.36 -1.49
C MET A 54 6.10 4.57 -2.56
N SER A 55 6.69 3.46 -2.16
CA SER A 55 7.27 2.49 -3.09
C SER A 55 6.55 1.16 -2.96
N ILE A 56 6.23 0.51 -4.08
CA ILE A 56 5.57 -0.80 -4.13
C ILE A 56 6.38 -1.74 -5.03
N TRP A 57 6.61 -2.95 -4.53
CA TRP A 57 7.21 -4.05 -5.26
C TRP A 57 6.19 -5.15 -5.50
N LEU A 58 6.27 -5.81 -6.66
CA LEU A 58 5.37 -6.88 -7.07
C LEU A 58 6.15 -8.11 -7.51
N LYS A 59 5.78 -9.29 -7.03
CA LYS A 59 6.19 -10.58 -7.58
C LYS A 59 5.04 -11.20 -8.35
N VAL A 60 5.29 -11.63 -9.59
CA VAL A 60 4.24 -12.11 -10.49
C VAL A 60 4.56 -13.52 -10.95
N ASN A 61 3.58 -14.43 -10.84
CA ASN A 61 3.66 -15.75 -11.43
C ASN A 61 2.56 -15.90 -12.50
N GLY A 62 2.99 -16.10 -13.75
CA GLY A 62 2.12 -16.13 -14.92
C GLY A 62 1.42 -14.78 -15.12
N ASN A 63 0.16 -14.70 -14.71
CA ASN A 63 -0.68 -13.49 -14.79
C ASN A 63 -1.20 -13.02 -13.43
N ARG A 64 -0.73 -13.57 -12.31
CA ARG A 64 -1.21 -13.24 -10.96
C ARG A 64 -0.11 -12.67 -10.08
N ILE A 65 -0.46 -11.67 -9.28
CA ILE A 65 0.41 -11.11 -8.25
C ILE A 65 0.46 -12.12 -7.10
N ILE A 66 1.60 -12.75 -6.89
CA ILE A 66 1.78 -13.74 -5.81
C ILE A 66 2.33 -13.10 -4.53
N ASN A 67 3.02 -11.97 -4.67
CA ASN A 67 3.46 -11.16 -3.53
C ASN A 67 3.47 -9.67 -3.91
N ALA A 68 3.19 -8.83 -2.92
CA ALA A 68 3.31 -7.38 -3.02
C ALA A 68 3.85 -6.87 -1.68
N SER A 69 4.76 -5.89 -1.73
CA SER A 69 5.25 -5.22 -0.55
C SER A 69 5.31 -3.71 -0.78
N PHE A 70 5.38 -2.94 0.30
CA PHE A 70 5.50 -1.51 0.20
C PHE A 70 6.37 -0.92 1.32
N VAL A 71 6.92 0.26 1.05
CA VAL A 71 7.44 1.17 2.07
C VAL A 71 6.91 2.57 1.80
N THR A 72 6.79 3.36 2.86
CA THR A 72 6.43 4.78 2.77
C THR A 72 7.11 5.55 3.88
N ASP A 73 7.45 6.81 3.61
CA ASP A 73 7.88 7.80 4.62
C ASP A 73 6.69 8.64 5.13
N GLY A 74 5.47 8.30 4.70
CA GLY A 74 4.26 9.04 4.99
C GLY A 74 3.65 8.77 6.37
N CYS A 75 2.55 9.45 6.62
CA CYS A 75 1.81 9.36 7.87
C CYS A 75 1.05 8.03 8.06
N GLY A 76 0.38 7.86 9.20
CA GLY A 76 -0.36 6.63 9.53
C GLY A 76 -1.44 6.25 8.50
N THR A 77 -2.07 7.22 7.83
CA THR A 77 -3.04 6.95 6.74
C THR A 77 -2.34 6.51 5.45
N SER A 78 -1.11 6.95 5.19
CA SER A 78 -0.27 6.45 4.09
C SER A 78 0.17 5.01 4.36
N ILE A 79 0.55 4.69 5.61
CA ILE A 79 0.85 3.32 6.04
C ILE A 79 -0.38 2.42 5.88
N ALA A 80 -1.53 2.84 6.39
CA ALA A 80 -2.77 2.07 6.28
C ALA A 80 -3.18 1.83 4.81
N SER A 81 -3.05 2.87 3.96
CA SER A 81 -3.38 2.78 2.54
C SER A 81 -2.43 1.86 1.77
N GLY A 82 -1.11 1.95 2.03
CA GLY A 82 -0.12 1.06 1.44
C GLY A 82 -0.32 -0.40 1.85
N SER A 83 -0.63 -0.62 3.13
CA SER A 83 -0.96 -1.95 3.63
C SER A 83 -2.22 -2.52 2.99
N MET A 84 -3.29 -1.74 2.93
CA MET A 84 -4.55 -2.17 2.32
C MET A 84 -4.39 -2.47 0.82
N VAL A 85 -3.74 -1.58 0.06
CA VAL A 85 -3.65 -1.74 -1.39
C VAL A 85 -2.81 -2.96 -1.79
N THR A 86 -1.76 -3.27 -1.02
CA THR A 86 -0.90 -4.44 -1.28
C THR A 86 -1.60 -5.74 -0.90
N GLU A 87 -2.37 -5.75 0.20
CA GLU A 87 -3.21 -6.89 0.56
C GLU A 87 -4.30 -7.15 -0.49
N MET A 88 -4.97 -6.09 -0.96
CA MET A 88 -5.96 -6.16 -2.04
C MET A 88 -5.38 -6.65 -3.37
N ALA A 89 -4.10 -6.37 -3.65
CA ALA A 89 -3.46 -6.75 -4.90
C ALA A 89 -3.04 -8.23 -4.93
N LYS A 90 -2.71 -8.81 -3.78
CA LYS A 90 -2.23 -10.19 -3.70
C LYS A 90 -3.31 -11.18 -4.17
N GLY A 91 -2.94 -12.12 -5.03
CA GLY A 91 -3.83 -13.12 -5.63
C GLY A 91 -4.60 -12.64 -6.86
N LYS A 92 -4.73 -11.32 -7.08
CA LYS A 92 -5.39 -10.76 -8.27
C LYS A 92 -4.55 -10.96 -9.52
N SER A 93 -5.23 -11.03 -10.66
CA SER A 93 -4.56 -10.91 -11.96
C SER A 93 -4.06 -9.48 -12.18
N ILE A 94 -3.09 -9.32 -13.09
CA ILE A 94 -2.54 -8.01 -13.46
C ILE A 94 -3.65 -7.04 -13.91
N SER A 95 -4.59 -7.52 -14.73
CA SER A 95 -5.72 -6.71 -15.21
C SER A 95 -6.71 -6.31 -14.12
N GLU A 96 -6.92 -7.16 -13.12
CA GLU A 96 -7.80 -6.84 -11.98
C GLU A 96 -7.11 -5.84 -11.05
N ALA A 97 -5.85 -6.08 -10.71
CA ALA A 97 -5.08 -5.19 -9.84
C ALA A 97 -4.89 -3.80 -10.45
N GLN A 98 -4.71 -3.71 -11.78
CA GLN A 98 -4.58 -2.42 -12.49
C GLN A 98 -5.82 -1.54 -12.40
N LYS A 99 -7.00 -2.13 -12.17
CA LYS A 99 -8.26 -1.39 -12.03
C LYS A 99 -8.47 -0.80 -10.63
N THR A 100 -7.65 -1.18 -9.64
CA THR A 100 -7.76 -0.67 -8.26
C THR A 100 -7.71 0.86 -8.23
N THR A 101 -8.76 1.49 -7.73
CA THR A 101 -8.91 2.94 -7.64
C THR A 101 -8.68 3.43 -6.22
N GLN A 102 -8.52 4.76 -6.06
CA GLN A 102 -8.57 5.41 -4.76
C GLN A 102 -9.83 5.01 -3.99
N ARG A 103 -10.98 4.98 -4.67
CA ARG A 103 -12.26 4.64 -4.06
C ARG A 103 -12.27 3.22 -3.51
N ASP A 104 -11.72 2.25 -4.24
CA ASP A 104 -11.63 0.87 -3.76
C ASP A 104 -10.80 0.76 -2.47
N VAL A 105 -9.70 1.51 -2.36
CA VAL A 105 -8.85 1.55 -1.15
C VAL A 105 -9.60 2.22 0.01
N LEU A 106 -10.27 3.34 -0.24
CA LEU A 106 -11.10 4.02 0.76
C LEU A 106 -12.23 3.11 1.26
N ASP A 107 -12.94 2.44 0.36
CA ASP A 107 -14.02 1.53 0.71
C ASP A 107 -13.52 0.34 1.53
N ALA A 108 -12.39 -0.25 1.16
CA ALA A 108 -11.78 -1.34 1.92
C ALA A 108 -11.30 -0.89 3.32
N LEU A 109 -10.86 0.36 3.46
CA LEU A 109 -10.52 0.98 4.74
C LEU A 109 -11.76 1.46 5.52
N GLY A 110 -12.97 1.43 4.97
CA GLY A 110 -14.15 1.99 5.63
C GLY A 110 -14.16 3.53 5.67
N GLY A 111 -13.42 4.17 4.77
CA GLY A 111 -13.27 5.62 4.64
C GLY A 111 -12.02 6.17 5.32
N LEU A 112 -11.67 7.40 4.94
CA LEU A 112 -10.68 8.24 5.60
C LEU A 112 -11.27 9.65 5.77
N PRO A 113 -10.77 10.45 6.72
CA PRO A 113 -11.03 11.89 6.74
C PRO A 113 -10.69 12.52 5.40
N GLN A 114 -11.47 13.54 4.99
CA GLN A 114 -11.38 14.15 3.66
C GLN A 114 -9.96 14.66 3.36
N GLU A 115 -9.32 15.25 4.36
CA GLU A 115 -7.95 15.76 4.28
C GLU A 115 -6.91 14.65 4.05
N SER A 116 -7.23 13.39 4.36
CA SER A 116 -6.33 12.23 4.26
C SER A 116 -6.67 11.29 3.09
N GLU A 117 -7.72 11.56 2.30
CA GLU A 117 -8.10 10.69 1.17
C GLU A 117 -7.00 10.59 0.10
N HIS A 118 -6.12 11.59 0.00
CA HIS A 118 -5.00 11.60 -0.93
C HIS A 118 -3.99 10.47 -0.66
N CYS A 119 -3.92 9.93 0.57
CA CYS A 119 -3.08 8.78 0.90
C CYS A 119 -3.54 7.52 0.16
N ALA A 120 -4.87 7.33 0.03
CA ALA A 120 -5.44 6.22 -0.73
C ALA A 120 -5.17 6.37 -2.24
N LEU A 121 -5.16 7.61 -2.75
CA LEU A 121 -4.79 7.90 -4.14
C LEU A 121 -3.32 7.53 -4.39
N LEU A 122 -2.41 7.99 -3.53
CA LEU A 122 -0.99 7.67 -3.60
C LEU A 122 -0.77 6.15 -3.65
N ALA A 123 -1.42 5.40 -2.77
CA ALA A 123 -1.32 3.95 -2.73
C ALA A 123 -1.80 3.28 -4.03
N ALA A 124 -2.98 3.66 -4.53
CA ALA A 124 -3.54 3.11 -5.75
C ALA A 124 -2.69 3.46 -7.00
N ASP A 125 -2.18 4.69 -7.08
CA ASP A 125 -1.36 5.13 -8.21
C ASP A 125 0.03 4.48 -8.20
N THR A 126 0.62 4.29 -7.03
CA THR A 126 1.89 3.56 -6.87
C THR A 126 1.73 2.11 -7.32
N LEU A 127 0.64 1.43 -6.94
CA LEU A 127 0.35 0.06 -7.39
C LEU A 127 0.23 0.01 -8.92
N LYS A 128 -0.54 0.93 -9.52
CA LYS A 128 -0.69 1.01 -10.98
C LYS A 128 0.63 1.27 -11.68
N ALA A 129 1.47 2.14 -11.12
CA ALA A 129 2.79 2.42 -11.66
C ALA A 129 3.68 1.16 -11.63
N ALA A 130 3.69 0.42 -10.52
CA ALA A 130 4.46 -0.83 -10.39
C ALA A 130 3.98 -1.89 -11.40
N ILE A 131 2.66 -1.97 -11.64
CA ILE A 131 2.09 -2.86 -12.67
C ILE A 131 2.53 -2.43 -14.08
N ARG A 132 2.51 -1.12 -14.39
CA ARG A 132 2.96 -0.60 -15.70
C ARG A 132 4.44 -0.88 -15.94
N GLU A 133 5.26 -0.74 -14.90
CA GLU A 133 6.68 -1.05 -14.96
C GLU A 133 6.89 -2.55 -15.24
N TYR A 134 6.19 -3.44 -14.52
CA TYR A 134 6.23 -4.88 -14.80
C TYR A 134 5.87 -5.21 -16.26
N ILE A 135 4.80 -4.62 -16.79
CA ILE A 135 4.37 -4.85 -18.18
C ILE A 135 5.45 -4.39 -19.17
N THR A 136 6.08 -3.24 -18.91
CA THR A 136 7.18 -2.71 -19.73
C THR A 136 8.36 -3.67 -19.71
N MET A 137 8.80 -4.12 -18.54
CA MET A 137 9.93 -5.03 -18.40
C MET A 137 9.66 -6.41 -19.00
N LYS A 138 8.41 -6.87 -18.97
CA LYS A 138 8.02 -8.12 -19.65
C LYS A 138 8.11 -8.01 -21.17
N ARG A 139 7.82 -6.82 -21.74
CA ARG A 139 7.95 -6.55 -23.18
C ARG A 139 9.38 -6.28 -23.61
N GLU A 140 10.18 -5.69 -22.73
CA GLU A 140 11.55 -5.28 -22.98
C GLU A 140 12.50 -5.82 -21.88
N PRO A 141 12.76 -7.14 -21.81
CA PRO A 141 13.48 -7.76 -20.69
C PRO A 141 14.89 -7.20 -20.46
N TRP A 142 15.54 -6.71 -21.52
CA TRP A 142 16.87 -6.12 -21.48
C TRP A 142 16.96 -4.86 -20.60
N LYS A 143 15.85 -4.15 -20.38
CA LYS A 143 15.81 -2.97 -19.50
C LYS A 143 15.98 -3.32 -18.03
N ARG A 144 15.70 -4.57 -17.62
CA ARG A 144 15.89 -5.03 -16.22
C ARG A 144 17.35 -4.91 -15.75
N ALA A 145 18.32 -5.04 -16.67
CA ALA A 145 19.74 -4.93 -16.35
C ALA A 145 20.18 -3.51 -15.94
N TYR A 146 19.37 -2.49 -16.25
CA TYR A 146 19.64 -1.09 -15.96
C TYR A 146 18.65 -0.50 -14.94
N ARG A 147 17.94 -1.37 -14.21
CA ARG A 147 16.97 -0.93 -13.21
C ARG A 147 17.71 -0.41 -11.98
N GLU A 148 17.52 0.86 -11.67
CA GLU A 148 17.93 1.48 -10.40
C GLU A 148 16.74 1.47 -9.43
N TYR A 149 16.98 1.12 -8.17
CA TYR A 149 15.97 1.09 -7.09
C TYR A 149 16.00 2.37 -6.26
#